data_AF-A0A353H185-F1
#
_entry.id   AF-A0A353H185-F1
#
_cell.length_a   1.000
_cell.length_b   1.000
_cell.length_c   1.000
_cell.angle_alpha   90.00
_cell.angle_beta   90.00
_cell.angle_gamma   90.00
#
_symmetry.space_group_name_H-M   'P 1'
#
loop_
_entity.id
_entity.type
_entity.pdbx_description
1 polymer ?
#
loop_
_entity_poly.entity_id
_entity_poly.type
_entity_poly.pdbx_seq_one_letter_code
_entity_poly.pdbx_strand_id
1 'polypeptide(L)' 'MKIVKASELGVYLYCQRAWSYQRQGMVSRNQAELDMGTAYHKKHGSAVMQAGVLRVLSVLMISLAAIVLVLMILQWAGG' A
#
# COMPACT_ATOMS: atom_id res chain seq x y z
N MET A 1 -26.34 -1.81 -13.43
CA MET A 1 -25.66 -2.83 -12.59
C MET A 1 -25.03 -2.14 -11.40
N LYS A 2 -25.12 -2.68 -10.17
CA LYS A 2 -24.37 -2.16 -9.01
C LYS A 2 -22.93 -2.71 -9.07
N ILE A 3 -21.93 -1.84 -8.89
CA ILE A 3 -20.51 -2.22 -8.81
C ILE A 3 -20.29 -3.11 -7.58
N VAL A 4 -19.58 -4.22 -7.74
CA VAL A 4 -19.12 -5.08 -6.65
C VAL A 4 -17.68 -4.72 -6.33
N LYS A 5 -17.38 -4.39 -5.07
CA LYS A 5 -16.03 -4.07 -4.61
C LYS A 5 -15.23 -5.35 -4.37
N ALA A 6 -13.91 -5.28 -4.57
CA ALA A 6 -13.01 -6.39 -4.25
C ALA A 6 -13.14 -6.85 -2.78
N SER A 7 -13.37 -5.91 -1.85
CA SER A 7 -13.59 -6.21 -0.43
C SER A 7 -14.84 -7.04 -0.14
N GLU A 8 -15.83 -7.05 -1.04
CA GLU A 8 -17.06 -7.83 -0.90
C GLU A 8 -16.87 -9.30 -1.31
N LEU A 9 -15.87 -9.59 -2.16
CA LEU A 9 -15.64 -10.93 -2.70
C LEU A 9 -15.36 -11.95 -1.59
N GLY A 10 -14.60 -11.56 -0.57
CA GLY A 10 -14.32 -12.43 0.58
C GLY A 10 -15.60 -12.82 1.33
N VAL A 11 -16.52 -11.87 1.51
CA VAL A 11 -17.80 -12.14 2.18
C VAL A 11 -18.70 -13.01 1.30
N TYR A 12 -18.73 -12.77 -0.01
CA TYR A 12 -19.51 -13.59 -0.95
C TYR A 12 -19.01 -15.04 -0.97
N LEU A 13 -17.70 -15.25 -1.09
CA LEU A 13 -17.09 -16.58 -1.12
C LEU A 13 -17.27 -17.34 0.19
N TYR A 14 -17.23 -16.64 1.33
CA TYR A 14 -17.50 -17.23 2.64
C TYR A 14 -18.99 -17.53 2.84
N CYS A 15 -19.86 -16.55 2.59
CA CYS A 15 -21.30 -16.68 2.77
C CYS A 15 -22.10 -15.68 1.90
N GLN A 16 -22.73 -16.19 0.85
CA GLN A 16 -23.56 -15.39 -0.06
C GLN A 16 -24.75 -14.72 0.66
N ARG A 17 -25.32 -15.36 1.69
CA ARG A 17 -26.40 -14.77 2.52
C ARG A 17 -25.89 -13.55 3.29
N ALA A 18 -24.74 -13.65 3.94
CA ALA A 18 -24.14 -12.53 4.66
C ALA A 18 -23.79 -11.37 3.71
N TRP A 19 -23.30 -11.68 2.51
CA TRP A 19 -23.07 -10.67 1.47
C TRP A 19 -24.38 -9.96 1.04
N SER A 20 -25.47 -10.72 0.83
CA SER A 20 -26.78 -10.14 0.52
C SER A 20 -27.27 -9.20 1.63
N TYR A 21 -27.07 -9.59 2.89
CA TYR A 21 -27.40 -8.77 4.06
C TYR A 21 -26.60 -7.47 4.11
N GLN A 22 -25.28 -7.53 3.89
CA GLN A 22 -24.44 -6.33 3.80
C GLN A 22 -24.92 -5.39 2.67
N ARG A 23 -25.34 -5.93 1.53
CA ARG A 23 -25.86 -5.13 0.41
C ARG A 23 -27.21 -4.46 0.69
N GLN A 24 -27.95 -4.96 1.68
CA GLN A 24 -29.17 -4.35 2.20
C GLN A 24 -28.87 -3.31 3.29
N GLY A 25 -27.60 -3.09 3.64
CA GLY A 25 -27.18 -2.17 4.69
C GLY A 25 -27.21 -2.78 6.09
N MET A 26 -27.40 -4.10 6.21
CA MET A 26 -27.36 -4.76 7.51
C MET A 26 -25.94 -4.84 8.03
N VAL A 27 -25.79 -4.43 9.28
CA VAL A 27 -24.51 -4.26 9.97
C VAL A 27 -24.07 -5.62 10.52
N SER A 28 -22.81 -5.99 10.28
CA SER A 28 -22.22 -7.19 10.89
C SER A 28 -22.23 -7.08 12.41
N ARG A 29 -22.42 -8.19 13.13
CA ARG A 29 -22.23 -8.20 14.60
C ARG A 29 -20.75 -8.11 14.99
N ASN A 30 -19.86 -8.54 14.11
CA ASN A 30 -18.40 -8.57 14.26
C ASN A 30 -17.80 -7.16 13.98
N GLN A 31 -18.35 -6.09 14.56
CA GLN A 31 -17.81 -4.74 14.32
C GLN A 31 -16.44 -4.54 14.96
N ALA A 32 -16.23 -5.08 16.16
CA ALA A 32 -14.98 -4.93 16.87
C ALA A 32 -13.79 -5.47 16.06
N GLU A 33 -13.92 -6.66 15.47
CA GLU A 33 -12.83 -7.24 14.69
C GLU A 33 -12.64 -6.54 13.34
N LEU A 34 -13.71 -6.04 12.71
CA LEU A 34 -13.62 -5.22 11.49
C LEU A 34 -12.90 -3.89 11.74
N ASP A 35 -13.21 -3.22 12.85
CA ASP A 35 -12.58 -1.96 13.24
C ASP A 35 -11.10 -2.17 13.57
N MET A 36 -10.78 -3.23 14.31
CA MET A 36 -9.40 -3.62 14.59
C MET A 36 -8.63 -3.93 13.30
N GLY A 37 -9.21 -4.71 12.40
CA GLY A 37 -8.61 -5.01 11.10
C GLY A 37 -8.35 -3.75 10.27
N THR A 38 -9.31 -2.82 10.25
CA THR A 38 -9.20 -1.54 9.54
C THR A 38 -8.09 -0.67 10.13
N ALA A 39 -8.00 -0.58 11.47
CA ALA A 39 -6.94 0.17 12.14
C ALA A 39 -5.56 -0.43 11.86
N TYR A 40 -5.46 -1.77 11.88
CA TYR A 40 -4.23 -2.49 11.54
C TYR A 40 -3.79 -2.21 10.10
N HIS A 41 -4.69 -2.36 9.13
CA HIS A 41 -4.41 -2.08 7.72
C HIS A 41 -4.00 -0.63 7.48
N LYS A 42 -4.62 0.34 8.17
CA LYS A 42 -4.25 1.75 8.07
C LYS A 42 -2.82 1.99 8.57
N LYS A 43 -2.45 1.42 9.71
CA LYS A 43 -1.10 1.51 10.28
C LYS A 43 -0.06 0.83 9.39
N HIS A 44 -0.37 -0.34 8.86
CA HIS A 44 0.52 -1.04 7.93
C HIS A 44 0.70 -0.25 6.63
N GLY A 45 -0.39 0.27 6.06
CA GLY A 45 -0.38 1.06 4.84
C GLY A 45 0.49 2.32 4.94
N SER A 46 0.44 3.03 6.07
CA SER A 46 1.32 4.19 6.28
C SER A 46 2.80 3.82 6.33
N ALA A 47 3.15 2.71 6.98
CA ALA A 47 4.51 2.19 7.02
C ALA A 47 5.01 1.79 5.62
N VAL A 48 4.17 1.12 4.82
CA VAL A 48 4.50 0.75 3.43
C VAL A 48 4.71 1.99 2.57
N MET A 49 3.87 3.02 2.71
CA MET A 49 4.03 4.28 1.98
C MET A 49 5.35 4.97 2.35
N GLN A 50 5.67 5.06 3.64
CA GLN A 50 6.93 5.63 4.11
C GLN A 50 8.14 4.86 3.57
N ALA A 51 8.10 3.52 3.62
CA ALA A 51 9.16 2.68 3.06
C ALA A 51 9.31 2.89 1.55
N GLY A 52 8.21 3.05 0.81
CA GLY A 52 8.22 3.37 -0.62
C GLY A 52 8.90 4.71 -0.91
N VAL A 53 8.56 5.76 -0.17
CA VAL A 53 9.18 7.09 -0.30
C VAL A 53 10.68 7.02 0.00
N LEU A 54 11.08 6.40 1.11
CA LEU A 54 12.48 6.25 1.48
C LEU A 54 13.25 5.46 0.42
N ARG A 55 12.66 4.41 -0.15
CA ARG A 55 13.28 3.62 -1.22
C ARG A 55 13.56 4.47 -2.46
N VAL A 56 12.61 5.30 -2.88
CA VAL A 56 12.80 6.22 -4.02
C VAL A 56 13.91 7.23 -3.72
N LEU A 57 13.90 7.85 -2.53
CA LEU A 57 14.94 8.80 -2.13
C LEU A 57 16.33 8.16 -2.10
N SER A 58 16.45 6.94 -1.57
CA SER A 58 17.71 6.20 -1.56
C SER A 58 18.26 5.96 -2.96
N VAL A 59 17.40 5.54 -3.90
CA VAL A 59 17.82 5.34 -5.29
C VAL A 59 18.30 6.65 -5.91
N LEU A 60 17.56 7.75 -5.73
CA LEU A 60 17.94 9.07 -6.26
C LEU A 60 19.28 9.55 -5.69
N MET A 61 19.51 9.39 -4.38
CA MET A 61 20.76 9.77 -3.73
C MET A 61 21.95 8.93 -4.20
N ILE A 62 21.77 7.61 -4.33
CA ILE A 62 22.80 6.72 -4.86
C ILE A 62 23.13 7.09 -6.31
N SER A 63 22.11 7.32 -7.15
CA SER A 63 22.31 7.75 -8.54
C SER A 63 23.05 9.08 -8.64
N LEU A 64 22.69 10.06 -7.80
CA LEU A 64 23.37 11.36 -7.77
C LEU A 64 24.84 11.21 -7.36
N ALA A 65 25.11 10.44 -6.30
CA ALA A 65 26.48 10.18 -5.84
C ALA A 65 27.32 9.48 -6.93
N ALA A 66 26.74 8.51 -7.65
CA ALA A 66 27.40 7.83 -8.76
C ALA A 66 27.72 8.80 -9.92
N ILE A 67 26.80 9.70 -10.28
CA ILE A 67 27.04 10.71 -11.31
C ILE A 67 28.19 11.64 -10.90
N VAL A 68 28.16 12.16 -9.67
CA VAL A 68 29.23 13.04 -9.15
C VAL A 68 30.57 12.32 -9.20
N LEU A 69 30.64 11.07 -8.73
CA LEU A 69 31.86 10.27 -8.75
C LEU A 69 32.41 10.10 -10.17
N VAL A 70 31.55 9.77 -11.14
CA VAL A 70 31.95 9.65 -12.55
C VAL A 70 32.52 10.97 -13.08
N LEU A 71 31.85 12.09 -12.80
CA LEU A 71 32.33 13.40 -13.22
C LEU A 71 33.71 13.74 -12.61
N MET A 72 33.92 13.42 -11.34
CA MET A 72 35.22 13.63 -10.67
C MET A 72 36.32 12.78 -11.31
N ILE A 73 36.04 11.51 -11.62
CA ILE A 73 37.00 10.62 -12.28
C ILE A 73 37.36 11.14 -13.68
N LEU A 74 36.37 11.60 -14.46
CA LEU A 74 36.59 12.15 -15.80
C LEU A 74 37.44 13.43 -15.76
N GLN A 75 37.18 14.32 -14.78
CA GLN A 75 37.98 15.54 -14.60
C GLN A 75 39.43 15.22 -14.20
N TRP A 76 39.63 14.23 -13.34
CA TRP A 76 40.97 13.80 -12.94
C TRP A 76 41.75 13.12 -14.07
N ALA A 77 41.09 12.29 -14.88
CA ALA A 77 41.72 11.55 -15.97
C ALA A 77 41.98 12.40 -17.23
N GLY A 78 41.28 13.52 -17.40
CA GLY A 78 41.41 14.44 -18.54
C GLY A 78 42.32 15.65 -18.30
N GLY A 79 42.89 15.79 -17.09
CA GLY A 79 43.80 16.87 -16.71
C GLY A 79 45.26 16.43 -16.59
#